data_AF-A0A8I1NBG8-F1
#
_entry.id   AF-A0A8I1NBG8-F1
#
_cell.length_a   1.000
_cell.length_b   1.000
_cell.length_c   1.000
_cell.angle_alpha   90.00
_cell.angle_beta   90.00
_cell.angle_gamma   90.00
#
_symmetry.space_group_name_H-M   'P 1'
#
loop_
_entity.id
_entity.type
_entity.pdbx_description
1 polymer ?
#
loop_
_entity_poly.entity_id
_entity_poly.type
_entity_poly.pdbx_seq_one_letter_code
_entity_poly.pdbx_strand_id
1 'polypeptide(L)'
;MRSLIGLTVLVLVLASHAEAATLNKCIDAKGEVTYSNLPCHNAREVRTVEIDPAPQPDPVQAQPAQPAIVPTSKPKSPPTESAPPIRLETRRASAPPPSRASASKCDTLTNKLGQVFDKMDQARRKGYTQKQMDAWNLQVKELERKKQLSGCF
;
A
#
# COMPACT_ATOMS: atom_id res chain seq x y z
N MET A 1 36.62 15.74 39.34
CA MET A 1 35.13 15.73 39.30
C MET A 1 34.57 16.68 38.21
N ARG A 2 35.14 16.70 37.00
CA ARG A 2 34.61 17.48 35.85
C ARG A 2 34.15 16.60 34.69
N SER A 3 34.58 15.33 34.65
CA SER A 3 34.28 14.37 33.57
C SER A 3 32.91 13.69 33.71
N LEU A 4 32.38 13.58 34.94
CA LEU A 4 31.09 12.90 35.22
C LEU A 4 29.86 13.77 34.89
N ILE A 5 30.04 15.08 34.70
CA ILE A 5 28.94 16.00 34.37
C ILE A 5 28.70 16.03 32.84
N GLY A 6 29.73 15.75 32.03
CA GLY A 6 29.59 15.72 30.57
C GLY A 6 28.79 14.51 30.06
N LEU A 7 28.90 13.37 30.75
CA LEU A 7 28.24 12.14 30.31
C LEU A 7 26.73 12.11 30.61
N THR A 8 26.28 12.78 31.68
CA THR A 8 24.85 12.86 32.04
C THR A 8 24.08 13.82 31.13
N VAL A 9 24.71 14.86 30.60
CA VAL A 9 24.07 15.79 29.64
C VAL A 9 23.89 15.13 28.27
N LEU A 10 24.81 14.25 27.85
CA LEU A 10 24.72 13.61 26.53
C LEU A 10 23.59 12.56 26.44
N VAL A 11 23.26 11.89 27.55
CA VAL A 11 22.17 10.89 27.57
C VAL A 11 20.78 11.55 27.56
N LEU A 12 20.64 12.77 28.10
CA LEU A 12 19.35 13.48 28.10
C LEU A 12 18.96 14.05 26.71
N VAL A 13 19.93 14.26 25.81
CA VAL A 13 19.67 14.85 24.49
C VAL A 13 19.15 13.83 23.48
N LEU A 14 19.38 12.52 23.70
CA LEU A 14 18.91 11.45 22.81
C LEU A 14 17.46 11.01 23.05
N ALA A 15 16.78 11.55 24.06
CA ALA A 15 15.35 11.37 24.29
C ALA A 15 14.49 12.31 23.44
N SER A 16 15.01 12.77 22.29
CA SER A 16 14.31 13.67 21.38
C SER A 16 13.18 12.94 20.65
N HIS A 17 12.02 12.95 21.29
CA HIS A 17 10.68 13.11 20.74
C HIS A 17 10.37 12.31 19.46
N ALA A 18 9.79 11.12 19.65
CA ALA A 18 8.77 10.66 18.72
C ALA A 18 7.53 11.55 18.91
N GLU A 19 7.55 12.77 18.36
CA GLU A 19 6.35 13.61 18.27
C GLU A 19 5.32 12.82 17.44
N ALA A 20 4.19 12.46 18.05
CA ALA A 20 3.03 12.08 17.28
C ALA A 20 2.73 13.20 16.28
N ALA A 21 2.37 12.86 15.03
CA ALA A 21 1.95 13.88 14.10
C ALA A 21 0.70 14.55 14.67
N THR A 22 0.78 15.83 15.03
CA THR A 22 -0.36 16.58 15.56
C THR A 22 -1.07 17.29 14.43
N LEU A 23 -2.39 17.14 14.35
CA LEU A 23 -3.23 17.77 13.32
C LEU A 23 -4.16 18.78 13.97
N ASN A 24 -4.23 19.99 13.42
CA ASN A 24 -5.12 21.02 13.95
C ASN A 24 -6.54 20.78 13.47
N LYS A 25 -7.47 20.62 14.40
CA LYS A 25 -8.91 20.71 14.15
C LYS A 25 -9.33 22.17 14.28
N CYS A 26 -9.59 22.79 13.14
CA CYS A 26 -10.07 24.16 13.02
C CYS A 26 -11.60 24.15 12.99
N ILE A 27 -12.24 24.96 13.83
CA ILE A 27 -13.68 25.20 13.78
C ILE A 27 -13.92 26.63 13.30
N ASP A 28 -14.59 26.81 12.17
CA ASP A 28 -14.85 28.13 11.59
C ASP A 28 -16.01 28.86 12.31
N ALA A 29 -16.32 30.09 11.87
CA ALA A 29 -17.41 30.89 12.45
C ALA A 29 -18.81 30.30 12.20
N LYS A 30 -18.98 29.43 11.20
CA LYS A 30 -20.22 28.75 10.83
C LYS A 30 -20.34 27.37 11.49
N GLY A 31 -19.30 26.91 12.19
CA GLY A 31 -19.22 25.60 12.83
C GLY A 31 -18.66 24.48 11.93
N GLU A 32 -18.13 24.81 10.75
CA GLU A 32 -17.46 23.86 9.87
C GLU A 32 -16.13 23.42 10.48
N VAL A 33 -15.86 22.12 10.41
CA VAL A 33 -14.67 21.50 10.99
C VAL A 33 -13.71 21.14 9.86
N THR A 34 -12.52 21.73 9.88
CA THR A 34 -11.43 21.41 8.94
C THR A 34 -10.25 20.86 9.73
N TYR A 35 -9.66 19.78 9.24
CA TYR A 35 -8.42 19.25 9.81
C TYR A 35 -7.25 19.68 8.94
N SER A 36 -6.26 20.36 9.52
CA SER A 36 -5.14 20.95 8.80
C SER A 36 -3.83 20.79 9.55
N ASN A 37 -2.76 20.52 8.80
CA ASN A 37 -1.39 20.47 9.31
C ASN A 37 -0.80 21.89 9.45
N LEU A 38 -1.52 22.91 8.99
CA LEU A 38 -1.17 24.32 9.12
C LEU A 38 -1.91 24.97 10.29
N PRO A 39 -1.43 26.10 10.82
CA PRO A 39 -2.18 26.90 11.78
C PRO A 39 -3.55 27.30 11.22
N CYS A 40 -4.58 27.21 12.05
CA CYS A 40 -5.92 27.59 11.63
C CYS A 40 -6.00 29.10 11.38
N HIS A 41 -6.43 29.48 10.17
CA HIS A 41 -6.66 30.87 9.81
C HIS A 41 -8.15 31.21 9.98
N ASN A 42 -8.48 32.28 10.69
CA ASN A 42 -9.86 32.71 11.00
C ASN A 42 -10.75 31.65 11.70
N ALA A 43 -10.16 30.71 12.45
CA ALA A 43 -10.92 29.76 13.25
C ALA A 43 -11.38 30.39 14.56
N ARG A 44 -12.61 30.06 14.95
CA ARG A 44 -13.17 30.42 16.27
C ARG A 44 -12.56 29.57 17.38
N GLU A 45 -12.25 28.31 17.08
CA GLU A 45 -11.66 27.36 18.02
C GLU A 45 -10.66 26.45 17.32
N VAL A 46 -9.52 26.19 17.98
CA VAL A 46 -8.46 25.31 17.49
C VAL A 46 -8.25 24.21 18.52
N ARG A 47 -8.35 22.94 18.10
CA ARG A 47 -8.00 21.79 18.94
C ARG A 47 -6.90 20.99 18.27
N THR A 48 -5.86 20.66 19.03
CA THR A 48 -4.82 19.74 18.58
C THR A 48 -5.33 18.31 18.68
N VAL A 49 -5.21 17.55 17.59
CA VAL A 49 -5.56 16.12 17.54
C VAL A 49 -4.28 15.32 17.38
N GLU A 50 -4.02 14.45 18.35
CA GLU A 50 -2.92 13.48 18.32
C GLU A 50 -3.24 12.39 17.30
N ILE A 51 -2.33 12.13 16.35
CA ILE A 51 -2.44 11.00 15.43
C ILE A 51 -1.68 9.81 16.01
N ASP A 52 -2.35 8.65 16.10
CA ASP A 52 -1.73 7.38 16.46
C ASP A 52 -0.63 7.04 15.43
N PRO A 53 0.65 6.91 15.85
CA PRO A 53 1.75 6.68 14.92
C PRO A 53 1.54 5.37 14.14
N ALA A 54 1.95 5.38 12.87
CA ALA A 54 1.93 4.18 12.06
C ALA A 54 2.79 3.07 12.72
N PRO A 55 2.34 1.80 12.72
CA PRO A 55 3.14 0.69 13.21
C PRO A 55 4.51 0.67 12.53
N GLN A 56 5.57 0.47 13.30
CA GLN A 56 6.90 0.33 12.73
C GLN A 56 6.94 -0.92 11.83
N PRO A 57 7.58 -0.84 10.65
CA PRO A 57 7.72 -2.00 9.78
C PRO A 57 8.54 -3.09 10.48
N ASP A 58 8.11 -4.33 10.34
CA ASP A 58 8.85 -5.48 10.84
C ASP A 58 10.29 -5.48 10.27
N PRO A 59 11.30 -5.84 11.08
CA PRO A 59 12.67 -5.94 10.60
C PRO A 59 12.73 -6.85 9.37
N VAL A 60 13.25 -6.32 8.26
CA VAL A 60 13.47 -7.10 7.04
C VAL A 60 14.44 -8.23 7.37
N GLN A 61 13.91 -9.44 7.49
CA GLN A 61 14.71 -10.64 7.66
C GLN A 61 15.56 -10.79 6.39
N ALA A 62 16.88 -10.68 6.52
CA ALA A 62 17.81 -10.77 5.40
C ALA A 62 17.58 -12.09 4.65
N GLN A 63 17.03 -12.01 3.45
CA GLN A 63 16.97 -13.16 2.55
C GLN A 63 18.39 -13.55 2.16
N PRO A 64 18.77 -14.83 2.21
CA PRO A 64 20.05 -15.29 1.69
C PRO A 64 20.20 -14.92 0.22
N ALA A 65 21.37 -14.36 -0.12
CA ALA A 65 21.71 -13.95 -1.48
C ALA A 65 21.55 -15.13 -2.45
N GLN A 66 20.73 -14.93 -3.49
CA GLN A 66 20.68 -15.87 -4.61
C GLN A 66 21.98 -15.74 -5.43
N PRO A 67 22.58 -16.86 -5.88
CA PRO A 67 23.82 -16.81 -6.65
C PRO A 67 23.64 -16.08 -7.99
N ALA A 68 24.59 -15.21 -8.30
CA ALA A 68 24.66 -14.48 -9.56
C ALA A 68 24.81 -15.46 -10.74
N ILE A 69 23.91 -15.34 -11.71
CA ILE A 69 24.04 -16.01 -13.01
C ILE A 69 25.05 -15.21 -13.83
N VAL A 70 26.21 -15.81 -14.06
CA VAL A 70 27.29 -15.29 -14.92
C VAL A 70 26.78 -15.06 -16.36
N PRO A 71 27.04 -13.88 -16.97
CA PRO A 71 26.76 -13.67 -18.38
C PRO A 71 27.89 -14.23 -19.24
N THR A 72 27.58 -15.22 -20.08
CA THR A 72 28.47 -15.70 -21.12
C THR A 72 28.45 -14.76 -22.35
N SER A 73 29.64 -14.22 -22.63
CA SER A 73 30.20 -13.71 -23.90
C SER A 73 29.63 -14.34 -25.19
N LYS A 74 29.59 -13.74 -26.40
CA LYS A 74 30.38 -12.71 -27.10
C LYS A 74 29.65 -12.34 -28.45
N PRO A 75 30.18 -11.53 -29.40
CA PRO A 75 29.41 -10.49 -30.12
C PRO A 75 29.30 -10.75 -31.65
N LYS A 76 28.63 -9.84 -32.38
CA LYS A 76 29.04 -9.20 -33.66
C LYS A 76 27.85 -8.94 -34.62
N SER A 77 27.69 -7.67 -35.00
CA SER A 77 26.89 -7.18 -36.12
C SER A 77 27.85 -6.72 -37.25
N PRO A 78 27.37 -6.24 -38.42
CA PRO A 78 26.43 -6.77 -39.44
C PRO A 78 27.17 -6.81 -40.83
N PRO A 79 26.60 -6.76 -42.08
CA PRO A 79 25.61 -5.76 -42.57
C PRO A 79 24.64 -6.23 -43.71
N THR A 80 23.75 -5.31 -44.10
CA THR A 80 23.29 -5.03 -45.48
C THR A 80 22.01 -5.70 -46.03
N GLU A 81 21.09 -4.77 -46.35
CA GLU A 81 20.14 -4.73 -47.47
C GLU A 81 18.72 -5.28 -47.35
N SER A 82 17.81 -4.36 -47.73
CA SER A 82 16.52 -4.56 -48.37
C SER A 82 15.31 -4.68 -47.45
N ALA A 83 14.78 -3.52 -47.07
CA ALA A 83 13.41 -3.38 -46.58
C ALA A 83 12.46 -3.23 -47.78
N PRO A 84 11.57 -4.20 -48.07
CA PRO A 84 10.35 -3.94 -48.83
C PRO A 84 9.30 -3.26 -47.92
N PRO A 85 8.31 -2.56 -48.51
CA PRO A 85 7.50 -1.56 -47.82
C PRO A 85 6.67 -2.13 -46.67
N ILE A 86 6.52 -1.34 -45.61
CA ILE A 86 5.63 -1.57 -44.48
C ILE A 86 4.25 -1.91 -45.00
N ARG A 87 3.90 -3.21 -44.97
CA ARG A 87 2.51 -3.64 -44.97
C ARG A 87 2.00 -3.50 -43.56
N LEU A 88 1.06 -2.58 -43.37
CA LEU A 88 0.23 -2.46 -42.20
C LEU A 88 -0.66 -3.71 -42.13
N GLU A 89 -0.09 -4.85 -41.74
CA GLU A 89 -0.89 -6.00 -41.35
C GLU A 89 -1.64 -5.59 -40.09
N THR A 90 -2.91 -5.23 -40.28
CA THR A 90 -3.91 -5.35 -39.23
C THR A 90 -3.96 -6.83 -38.89
N ARG A 91 -3.02 -7.28 -38.05
CA ARG A 91 -3.09 -8.55 -37.35
C ARG A 91 -4.24 -8.38 -36.37
N ARG A 92 -5.46 -8.57 -36.90
CA ARG A 92 -6.63 -8.93 -36.12
C ARG A 92 -6.25 -10.25 -35.48
N ALA A 93 -5.57 -10.15 -34.33
CA ALA A 93 -5.27 -11.29 -33.50
C ALA A 93 -6.64 -11.89 -33.15
N SER A 94 -6.98 -12.99 -33.82
CA SER A 94 -7.95 -13.97 -33.34
C SER A 94 -7.40 -14.59 -32.06
N ALA A 95 -7.19 -13.77 -31.03
CA ALA A 95 -7.31 -14.22 -29.66
C ALA A 95 -8.81 -14.08 -29.35
N PRO A 96 -9.50 -15.15 -28.92
CA PRO A 96 -10.81 -14.95 -28.33
C PRO A 96 -10.65 -13.90 -27.22
N PRO A 97 -11.56 -12.92 -27.11
CA PRO A 97 -11.53 -12.01 -25.98
C PRO A 97 -11.50 -12.85 -24.72
N PRO A 98 -10.69 -12.49 -23.69
CA PRO A 98 -10.74 -13.19 -22.41
C PRO A 98 -12.21 -13.28 -22.03
N SER A 99 -12.69 -14.50 -21.75
CA SER A 99 -14.12 -14.75 -21.53
C SER A 99 -14.56 -13.84 -20.39
N ARG A 100 -15.20 -12.72 -20.73
CA ARG A 100 -15.64 -11.74 -19.75
C ARG A 100 -16.66 -12.47 -18.91
N ALA A 101 -16.38 -12.64 -17.62
CA ALA A 101 -17.37 -13.23 -16.74
C ALA A 101 -18.67 -12.41 -16.87
N SER A 102 -19.80 -13.11 -16.85
CA SER A 102 -21.09 -12.44 -16.82
C SER A 102 -21.13 -11.48 -15.64
N ALA A 103 -21.78 -10.31 -15.79
CA ALA A 103 -21.89 -9.32 -14.73
C ALA A 103 -22.28 -9.95 -13.38
N SER A 104 -23.24 -10.88 -13.40
CA SER A 104 -23.68 -11.66 -12.23
C SER A 104 -22.56 -12.42 -11.49
N LYS A 105 -21.57 -12.96 -12.20
CA LYS A 105 -20.41 -13.64 -11.59
C LYS A 105 -19.49 -12.64 -10.92
N CYS A 106 -19.27 -11.48 -11.55
CA CYS A 106 -18.50 -10.39 -10.97
C CYS A 106 -19.19 -9.80 -9.72
N ASP A 107 -20.50 -9.62 -9.77
CA ASP A 107 -21.30 -9.16 -8.63
C ASP A 107 -21.21 -10.14 -7.47
N THR A 108 -21.30 -11.44 -7.76
CA THR A 108 -21.16 -12.48 -6.74
C THR A 108 -19.77 -12.46 -6.08
N LEU A 109 -18.71 -12.30 -6.87
CA LEU A 109 -17.34 -12.20 -6.33
C LEU A 109 -17.16 -10.94 -5.47
N THR A 110 -17.68 -9.81 -5.94
CA THR A 110 -17.64 -8.53 -5.22
C THR A 110 -18.42 -8.60 -3.91
N ASN A 111 -19.61 -9.21 -3.93
CA ASN A 111 -20.42 -9.41 -2.73
C ASN A 111 -19.71 -10.30 -1.69
N LYS A 112 -19.04 -11.37 -2.14
CA LYS A 112 -18.24 -12.22 -1.23
C LYS A 112 -17.06 -11.45 -0.62
N LEU A 113 -16.40 -10.62 -1.41
CA LEU A 113 -15.30 -9.78 -0.93
C LEU A 113 -15.81 -8.79 0.14
N GLY A 114 -16.95 -8.15 -0.13
CA GLY A 114 -17.63 -7.28 0.83
C GLY A 114 -17.94 -7.99 2.15
N GLN A 115 -18.52 -9.20 2.10
CA GLN A 115 -18.82 -9.98 3.30
C GLN A 115 -17.59 -10.32 4.16
N VAL A 116 -16.42 -10.54 3.53
CA VAL A 116 -15.18 -10.77 4.28
C VAL A 116 -14.75 -9.48 4.98
N PHE A 117 -14.81 -8.34 4.29
CA PHE A 117 -14.48 -7.05 4.90
C PHE A 117 -15.46 -6.67 6.04
N ASP A 118 -16.76 -6.94 5.88
CA ASP A 118 -17.73 -6.72 6.94
C ASP A 118 -17.43 -7.57 8.18
N LYS A 119 -17.00 -8.82 7.99
CA LYS A 119 -16.54 -9.68 9.09
C LYS A 119 -15.27 -9.15 9.75
N MET A 120 -14.33 -8.65 8.95
CA MET A 120 -13.10 -8.03 9.48
C MET A 120 -13.41 -6.78 10.31
N ASP A 121 -14.30 -5.89 9.84
CA ASP A 121 -14.72 -4.70 10.61
C ASP A 121 -15.43 -5.11 11.91
N GLN A 122 -16.37 -6.05 11.82
CA GLN A 122 -17.09 -6.53 13.00
C GLN A 122 -16.12 -7.15 14.02
N ALA A 123 -15.13 -7.91 13.56
CA ALA A 123 -14.15 -8.53 14.44
C ALA A 123 -13.18 -7.50 15.03
N ARG A 124 -12.83 -6.45 14.29
CA ARG A 124 -12.03 -5.34 14.82
C ARG A 124 -12.69 -4.65 16.02
N ARG A 125 -14.02 -4.60 16.07
CA ARG A 125 -14.79 -4.06 17.22
C ARG A 125 -14.86 -5.02 18.41
N LYS A 126 -14.80 -6.34 18.18
CA LYS A 126 -14.93 -7.39 19.22
C LYS A 126 -13.59 -7.97 19.69
N GLY A 127 -12.50 -7.63 19.00
CA GLY A 127 -11.21 -8.30 19.10
C GLY A 127 -11.16 -9.55 18.20
N TYR A 128 -10.04 -9.75 17.53
CA TYR A 128 -9.77 -10.95 16.73
C TYR A 128 -8.36 -11.49 17.05
N THR A 129 -8.16 -12.76 16.77
CA THR A 129 -6.85 -13.42 16.86
C THR A 129 -6.08 -13.27 15.55
N GLN A 130 -4.75 -13.25 15.61
CA GLN A 130 -3.91 -13.16 14.41
C GLN A 130 -4.27 -14.23 13.36
N LYS A 131 -4.55 -15.46 13.81
CA LYS A 131 -4.97 -16.56 12.94
C LYS A 131 -6.26 -16.25 12.15
N GLN A 132 -7.20 -15.52 12.74
CA GLN A 132 -8.43 -15.10 12.04
C GLN A 132 -8.11 -14.05 10.97
N MET A 133 -7.23 -13.10 11.29
CA MET A 133 -6.78 -12.09 10.33
C MET A 133 -6.07 -12.73 9.14
N ASP A 134 -5.13 -13.64 9.40
CA ASP A 134 -4.41 -14.36 8.34
C ASP A 134 -5.38 -15.15 7.44
N ALA A 135 -6.39 -15.79 8.05
CA ALA A 135 -7.42 -16.51 7.31
C ALA A 135 -8.28 -15.59 6.43
N TRP A 136 -8.65 -14.40 6.90
CA TRP A 136 -9.37 -13.42 6.09
C TRP A 136 -8.49 -12.83 4.98
N ASN A 137 -7.22 -12.53 5.27
CA ASN A 137 -6.27 -12.04 4.26
C ASN A 137 -6.08 -13.03 3.12
N LEU A 138 -5.98 -14.33 3.44
CA LEU A 138 -5.93 -15.39 2.42
C LEU A 138 -7.22 -15.44 1.58
N GLN A 139 -8.39 -15.26 2.21
CA GLN A 139 -9.67 -15.23 1.50
C GLN A 139 -9.79 -14.01 0.57
N VAL A 140 -9.38 -12.82 1.03
CA VAL A 140 -9.35 -11.61 0.21
C VAL A 140 -8.45 -11.83 -1.01
N LYS A 141 -7.22 -12.32 -0.80
CA LYS A 141 -6.27 -12.57 -1.88
C LYS A 141 -6.80 -13.57 -2.91
N GLU A 142 -7.46 -14.64 -2.47
CA GLU A 142 -8.03 -15.64 -3.38
C GLU A 142 -9.24 -15.09 -4.15
N LEU A 143 -10.12 -14.33 -3.49
CA LEU A 143 -11.26 -13.69 -4.13
C LEU A 143 -10.83 -12.63 -5.13
N GLU A 144 -9.81 -11.83 -4.81
CA GLU A 144 -9.20 -10.87 -5.73
C GLU A 144 -8.56 -11.56 -6.92
N ARG A 145 -7.74 -12.59 -6.70
CA ARG A 145 -7.15 -13.41 -7.77
C ARG A 145 -8.23 -13.95 -8.70
N LYS A 146 -9.32 -14.48 -8.13
CA LYS A 146 -10.46 -14.99 -8.89
C LYS A 146 -11.18 -13.88 -9.65
N LYS A 147 -11.28 -12.66 -9.09
CA LYS A 147 -11.77 -11.48 -9.78
C LYS A 147 -10.91 -11.16 -11.02
N GLN A 148 -9.58 -11.25 -10.91
CA GLN A 148 -8.66 -10.94 -12.02
C GLN A 148 -8.78 -11.98 -13.13
N LEU A 149 -8.76 -13.26 -12.76
CA LEU A 149 -8.91 -14.36 -13.70
C LEU A 149 -10.26 -14.35 -14.42
N SER A 150 -11.31 -13.84 -13.76
CA SER A 150 -12.65 -13.75 -14.34
C SER A 150 -12.83 -12.51 -15.23
N GLY A 151 -11.83 -11.63 -15.33
CA GLY A 151 -11.93 -10.38 -16.09
C GLY A 151 -12.93 -9.39 -15.50
N CYS A 152 -13.17 -9.47 -14.19
CA CYS A 152 -14.05 -8.57 -13.44
C CYS A 152 -13.26 -7.34 -12.97
N PHE A 153 -12.67 -6.59 -13.90
CA PHE A 153 -11.84 -5.41 -13.65
C PHE A 153 -12.43 -4.17 -14.30
#